data_AF-A0A3M1G792-F1
#
_entry.id   AF-A0A3M1G792-F1
#
_cell.length_a   1.000
_cell.length_b   1.000
_cell.length_c   1.000
_cell.angle_alpha   90.00
_cell.angle_beta   90.00
_cell.angle_gamma   90.00
#
_symmetry.space_group_name_H-M   'P 1'
#
loop_
_entity.id
_entity.type
_entity.pdbx_description
1 polymer ?
#
loop_
_entity_poly.entity_id
_entity_poly.type
_entity_poly.pdbx_seq_one_letter_code
_entity_poly.pdbx_strand_id
1 'polypeptide(L)'
;YQKVEAGGAFFVNRLRPRINNPFVGRSPAIFKVFVTRQPMDFDVLQMEDLNEPPRPASRTRADNPLARLLDGVRSQGTRTDFYIDDDPHDMWITRQVEFTVLADNAVQALPAGETKVEVGSPLDITLEKPAGFSGQLIASSVDQLSRGADIETPIQPPPGLHTPEAAQVFEPLTLAGATRSTVGPPAVMAFNAAPEDLAKVSEEEPLRLELTLEEETGLEGVLPVAFDGEYYYLAGQQTDPTSSTRDPGRRRLAVNITHLPLPADGPVATGERTAGDAPTRDLKRTVRLFFYKVYRKELPEDTGVRRAELSPGGAPIYTPAKPEHVAAAQRVALLVHGFTSSTEWLVQRAWPHLGRLDAYDLTLTFDYETFGTSIRDNGVLLAQQLTALGFGPEDGVHLDIFCHSMGTQVVRSMVELEGGHRYVDRVFMAGAPNAGTRLAEAKKLILWLGTVLLNYAGFAPPTLITTWFLKRFLDAAVSVEDLQPDSALYQALNGQTEPLDVTYYVQIGRNEPLDGLPR
;
A
#
# COMPACT_ATOMS: atom_id res chain seq x y z
N TYR A 1 -37.39 20.25 -29.31
CA TYR A 1 -36.70 20.64 -30.56
C TYR A 1 -36.63 22.17 -30.62
N GLN A 2 -35.65 22.73 -31.35
CA GLN A 2 -35.52 24.17 -31.59
C GLN A 2 -35.47 24.38 -33.10
N LYS A 3 -36.31 25.27 -33.65
CA LYS A 3 -36.24 25.67 -35.07
C LYS A 3 -35.15 26.73 -35.22
N VAL A 4 -34.28 26.56 -36.20
CA VAL A 4 -33.15 27.44 -36.46
C VAL A 4 -33.17 27.85 -37.92
N GLU A 5 -33.02 29.14 -38.21
CA GLU A 5 -32.91 29.64 -39.57
C GLU A 5 -31.58 29.21 -40.21
N ALA A 6 -31.55 29.07 -41.54
CA ALA A 6 -30.34 28.67 -42.25
C ALA A 6 -29.19 29.67 -41.99
N GLY A 7 -28.01 29.16 -41.62
CA GLY A 7 -26.86 29.99 -41.23
C GLY A 7 -26.95 30.60 -39.82
N GLY A 8 -28.04 30.37 -39.09
CA GLY A 8 -28.21 30.82 -37.71
C GLY A 8 -27.49 29.93 -36.70
N ALA A 9 -26.99 30.54 -35.63
CA ALA A 9 -26.51 29.83 -34.44
C ALA A 9 -27.68 29.45 -33.52
N PHE A 10 -27.53 28.37 -32.76
CA PHE A 10 -28.45 27.99 -31.69
C PHE A 10 -27.68 27.59 -30.44
N PHE A 11 -28.33 27.73 -29.28
CA PHE A 11 -27.75 27.39 -27.98
C PHE A 11 -28.55 26.24 -27.36
N VAL A 12 -27.86 25.17 -26.99
CA VAL A 12 -28.46 24.08 -26.24
C VAL A 12 -28.49 24.47 -24.76
N ASN A 13 -29.60 25.07 -24.35
CA ASN A 13 -29.82 25.43 -22.94
C ASN A 13 -30.14 24.18 -22.11
N ARG A 14 -29.70 24.16 -20.85
CA ARG A 14 -29.98 23.09 -19.86
C ARG A 14 -29.30 21.74 -20.13
N LEU A 15 -28.09 21.73 -20.67
CA LEU A 15 -27.23 20.55 -20.55
C LEU A 15 -26.94 20.32 -19.05
N ARG A 16 -27.56 19.29 -18.47
CA ARG A 16 -27.28 18.83 -17.11
C ARG A 16 -26.51 17.53 -17.20
N PRO A 17 -25.17 17.58 -17.37
CA PRO A 17 -24.38 16.37 -17.25
C PRO A 17 -24.66 15.69 -15.91
N ARG A 18 -24.91 14.38 -15.96
CA ARG A 18 -25.05 13.57 -14.75
C ARG A 18 -23.70 12.93 -14.44
N ILE A 19 -23.29 13.03 -13.18
CA ILE A 19 -22.14 12.32 -12.67
C ILE A 19 -22.69 11.07 -11.96
N ASN A 20 -22.47 9.90 -12.56
CA ASN A 20 -22.99 8.65 -12.02
C ASN A 20 -22.24 8.20 -10.76
N ASN A 21 -20.95 8.58 -10.62
CA ASN A 21 -20.15 8.33 -9.43
C ASN A 21 -19.24 9.54 -9.17
N PRO A 22 -19.47 10.32 -8.08
CA PRO A 22 -18.68 11.51 -7.77
C PRO A 22 -17.22 11.22 -7.38
N PHE A 23 -16.89 9.96 -7.06
CA PHE A 23 -15.56 9.53 -6.63
C PHE A 23 -14.62 9.11 -7.77
N VAL A 24 -15.15 8.82 -8.96
CA VAL A 24 -14.35 8.54 -10.17
C VAL A 24 -13.80 9.84 -10.77
N GLY A 25 -14.35 10.97 -10.36
CA GLY A 25 -13.86 12.29 -10.71
C GLY A 25 -14.06 12.71 -12.16
N ARG A 26 -14.33 11.76 -13.07
CA ARG A 26 -14.62 12.03 -14.47
C ARG A 26 -15.76 11.16 -14.95
N SER A 27 -16.70 11.76 -15.67
CA SER A 27 -17.74 11.04 -16.40
C SER A 27 -17.73 11.54 -17.85
N PRO A 28 -17.53 10.66 -18.84
CA PRO A 28 -17.77 11.06 -20.22
C PRO A 28 -19.25 11.38 -20.38
N ALA A 29 -19.55 12.51 -21.00
CA ALA A 29 -20.91 12.86 -21.39
C ALA A 29 -20.93 13.05 -22.90
N ILE A 30 -21.74 12.21 -23.56
CA ILE A 30 -21.87 12.18 -25.01
C ILE A 30 -23.23 12.78 -25.37
N PHE A 31 -23.21 13.86 -26.13
CA PHE A 31 -24.41 14.48 -26.66
C PHE A 31 -24.43 14.29 -28.17
N LYS A 32 -25.46 13.56 -28.66
CA LYS A 32 -25.72 13.43 -30.09
C LYS A 32 -26.75 14.48 -30.50
N VAL A 33 -26.33 15.37 -31.39
CA VAL A 33 -27.18 16.39 -31.99
C VAL A 33 -27.68 15.86 -33.33
N PHE A 34 -28.99 15.87 -33.52
CA PHE A 34 -29.64 15.55 -34.79
C PHE A 34 -30.22 16.83 -35.37
N VAL A 35 -29.95 17.09 -36.66
CA VAL A 35 -30.48 18.24 -37.40
C VAL A 35 -31.25 17.72 -38.60
N THR A 36 -32.50 18.16 -38.73
CA THR A 36 -33.41 17.78 -39.81
C THR A 36 -34.02 19.04 -40.43
N ARG A 37 -34.37 18.99 -41.72
CA ARG A 37 -35.10 20.07 -42.40
C ARG A 37 -36.60 20.06 -42.14
N GLN A 38 -37.13 18.90 -41.72
CA GLN A 38 -38.54 18.69 -41.43
C GLN A 38 -38.77 18.45 -39.93
N PRO A 39 -39.87 18.94 -39.34
CA PRO A 39 -40.26 18.60 -37.98
C PRO A 39 -40.38 17.08 -37.78
N MET A 40 -39.78 16.56 -36.71
CA MET A 40 -39.69 15.12 -36.45
C MET A 40 -39.76 14.81 -34.95
N ASP A 41 -40.32 13.65 -34.62
CA ASP A 41 -40.34 13.11 -33.26
C ASP A 41 -39.23 12.07 -33.07
N PHE A 42 -38.48 12.22 -31.97
CA PHE A 42 -37.35 11.38 -31.58
C PHE A 42 -37.64 10.59 -30.29
N ASP A 43 -38.90 10.43 -29.89
CA ASP A 43 -39.31 9.66 -28.70
C ASP A 43 -38.70 8.25 -28.64
N VAL A 44 -38.46 7.58 -29.78
CA VAL A 44 -37.84 6.25 -29.87
C VAL A 44 -36.41 6.20 -29.30
N LEU A 45 -35.73 7.34 -29.21
CA LEU A 45 -34.40 7.45 -28.61
C LEU A 45 -34.47 7.63 -27.10
N GLN A 46 -35.65 7.85 -26.52
CA GLN A 46 -35.83 7.89 -25.07
C GLN A 46 -35.86 6.45 -24.56
N MET A 47 -34.80 6.07 -23.85
CA MET A 47 -34.79 4.83 -23.10
C MET A 47 -35.54 5.06 -21.79
N GLU A 48 -36.53 4.22 -21.52
CA GLU A 48 -37.22 4.19 -20.24
C GLU A 48 -36.31 3.58 -19.16
N ASP A 49 -36.62 3.86 -17.90
CA ASP A 49 -35.94 3.21 -16.78
C ASP A 49 -36.15 1.69 -16.85
N LEU A 50 -35.15 0.93 -16.42
CA LEU A 50 -35.21 -0.53 -16.46
C LEU A 50 -36.46 -0.99 -15.69
N ASN A 51 -37.37 -1.69 -16.38
CA ASN A 51 -38.64 -2.26 -15.88
C ASN A 51 -39.91 -1.39 -15.92
N GLU A 52 -39.92 -0.25 -16.61
CA GLU A 52 -41.20 0.42 -16.94
C GLU A 52 -41.88 -0.21 -18.19
N PRO A 53 -43.23 -0.29 -18.21
CA PRO A 53 -43.94 -0.73 -19.41
C PRO A 53 -43.85 0.35 -20.51
N PRO A 54 -43.59 -0.05 -21.77
CA PRO A 54 -43.34 0.89 -22.85
C PRO A 54 -44.50 1.86 -23.04
N ARG A 55 -44.18 3.16 -23.09
CA ARG A 55 -45.13 4.22 -23.40
C ARG A 55 -45.72 4.02 -24.80
N PRO A 56 -47.00 4.38 -25.02
CA PRO A 56 -47.60 4.37 -26.34
C PRO A 56 -46.88 5.39 -27.24
N ALA A 57 -46.08 4.89 -28.18
CA ALA A 57 -45.31 5.72 -29.10
C ALA A 57 -46.22 6.44 -30.11
N SER A 58 -45.92 7.70 -30.40
CA SER A 58 -46.60 8.45 -31.46
C SER A 58 -45.87 8.22 -32.79
N ARG A 59 -46.55 7.69 -33.80
CA ARG A 59 -45.97 7.56 -35.15
C ARG A 59 -45.53 8.93 -35.67
N THR A 60 -44.32 9.01 -36.21
CA THR A 60 -43.86 10.23 -36.87
C THR A 60 -44.64 10.39 -38.17
N ARG A 61 -45.43 11.46 -38.33
CA ARG A 61 -46.22 11.71 -39.56
C ARG A 61 -45.39 12.22 -40.76
N ALA A 62 -44.07 12.19 -40.67
CA ALA A 62 -43.17 12.69 -41.71
C ALA A 62 -42.79 11.54 -42.66
N ASP A 63 -42.83 11.77 -43.97
CA ASP A 63 -42.45 10.78 -44.99
C ASP A 63 -41.04 11.08 -45.50
N ASN A 64 -40.03 10.73 -44.68
CA ASN A 64 -38.62 10.83 -45.05
C ASN A 64 -37.83 9.60 -44.52
N PRO A 65 -36.65 9.28 -45.09
CA PRO A 65 -35.85 8.11 -44.73
C PRO A 65 -35.53 7.99 -43.23
N LEU A 66 -35.26 9.11 -42.54
CA LEU A 66 -34.99 9.10 -41.10
C LEU A 66 -36.26 8.78 -40.28
N ALA A 67 -37.43 9.31 -40.67
CA ALA A 67 -38.70 8.96 -40.03
C ALA A 67 -39.02 7.47 -40.21
N ARG A 68 -38.80 6.92 -41.42
CA ARG A 68 -38.94 5.47 -41.69
C ARG A 68 -37.98 4.63 -40.85
N LEU A 69 -36.73 5.08 -40.67
CA LEU A 69 -35.76 4.44 -39.78
C LEU A 69 -36.27 4.44 -38.33
N LEU A 70 -36.72 5.59 -37.80
CA LEU A 70 -37.21 5.69 -36.43
C LEU A 70 -38.47 4.85 -36.21
N ASP A 71 -39.43 4.86 -37.15
CA ASP A 71 -40.63 4.00 -37.12
C ASP A 71 -40.30 2.51 -37.28
N GLY A 72 -39.28 2.18 -38.07
CA GLY A 72 -38.72 0.83 -38.20
C GLY A 72 -38.17 0.32 -36.86
N VAL A 73 -37.33 1.13 -36.20
CA VAL A 73 -36.79 0.80 -34.88
C VAL A 73 -37.91 0.69 -33.83
N ARG A 74 -38.93 1.55 -33.87
CA ARG A 74 -40.11 1.44 -32.98
C ARG A 74 -40.85 0.12 -33.15
N SER A 75 -40.97 -0.38 -34.38
CA SER A 75 -41.80 -1.54 -34.70
C SER A 75 -41.06 -2.88 -34.62
N GLN A 76 -39.76 -2.90 -34.91
CA GLN A 76 -38.97 -4.15 -35.05
C GLN A 76 -37.72 -4.19 -34.14
N GLY A 77 -37.47 -3.14 -33.36
CA GLY A 77 -36.25 -3.01 -32.55
C GLY A 77 -35.00 -2.70 -33.39
N THR A 78 -33.82 -2.86 -32.80
CA THR A 78 -32.53 -2.54 -33.46
C THR A 78 -32.00 -3.66 -34.38
N ARG A 79 -32.80 -4.71 -34.62
CA ARG A 79 -32.42 -5.88 -35.42
C ARG A 79 -33.15 -5.81 -36.75
N THR A 80 -32.57 -5.25 -37.79
CA THR A 80 -33.37 -5.02 -39.02
C THR A 80 -32.62 -5.05 -40.34
N ASP A 81 -33.25 -5.80 -41.27
CA ASP A 81 -33.17 -5.74 -42.73
C ASP A 81 -34.29 -4.81 -43.27
N PHE A 82 -34.15 -3.49 -43.11
CA PHE A 82 -35.02 -2.55 -43.84
C PHE A 82 -34.20 -1.66 -44.78
N TYR A 83 -34.73 -1.46 -45.99
CA TYR A 83 -34.11 -0.65 -47.02
C TYR A 83 -34.44 0.83 -46.79
N ILE A 84 -33.41 1.63 -46.55
CA ILE A 84 -33.52 3.09 -46.44
C ILE A 84 -33.16 3.65 -47.81
N ASP A 85 -34.09 4.38 -48.41
CA ASP A 85 -33.88 5.04 -49.70
C ASP A 85 -32.87 6.19 -49.51
N ASP A 86 -31.89 6.29 -50.40
CA ASP A 86 -30.85 7.32 -50.36
C ASP A 86 -31.35 8.55 -51.14
N ASP A 87 -32.34 9.26 -50.58
CA ASP A 87 -32.85 10.50 -51.17
C ASP A 87 -31.88 11.67 -50.86
N PRO A 88 -31.17 12.22 -51.84
CA PRO A 88 -30.21 13.32 -51.63
C PRO A 88 -30.87 14.64 -51.18
N HIS A 89 -32.21 14.75 -51.24
CA HIS A 89 -32.95 15.93 -50.75
C HIS A 89 -33.30 15.84 -49.26
N ASP A 90 -33.27 14.64 -48.67
CA ASP A 90 -33.51 14.42 -47.24
C ASP A 90 -32.20 14.52 -46.44
N MET A 91 -31.70 15.76 -46.39
CA MET A 91 -30.51 16.09 -45.63
C MET A 91 -30.82 16.16 -44.13
N TRP A 92 -30.58 15.07 -43.42
CA TRP A 92 -30.36 15.10 -41.99
C TRP A 92 -28.88 14.87 -41.68
N ILE A 93 -28.38 15.46 -40.60
CA ILE A 93 -27.01 15.27 -40.14
C ILE A 93 -27.01 14.99 -38.65
N THR A 94 -26.07 14.14 -38.23
CA THR A 94 -25.76 13.94 -36.81
C THR A 94 -24.37 14.47 -36.49
N ARG A 95 -24.21 15.07 -35.31
CA ARG A 95 -22.92 15.43 -34.73
C ARG A 95 -22.85 14.92 -33.30
N GLN A 96 -21.71 14.35 -32.96
CA GLN A 96 -21.41 13.91 -31.61
C GLN A 96 -20.52 14.97 -30.94
N VAL A 97 -20.94 15.43 -29.78
CA VAL A 97 -20.15 16.30 -28.91
C VAL A 97 -19.82 15.50 -27.66
N GLU A 98 -18.54 15.33 -27.40
CA GLU A 98 -18.02 14.66 -26.22
C GLU A 98 -17.39 15.68 -25.31
N PHE A 99 -17.73 15.62 -24.03
CA PHE A 99 -17.00 16.34 -23.00
C PHE A 99 -16.85 15.50 -21.76
N THR A 100 -15.77 15.75 -21.03
CA THR A 100 -15.51 15.11 -19.75
C THR A 100 -16.04 15.99 -18.64
N VAL A 101 -17.03 15.47 -17.92
CA VAL A 101 -17.58 16.14 -16.75
C VAL A 101 -16.70 15.79 -15.56
N LEU A 102 -16.13 16.81 -14.92
CA LEU A 102 -15.31 16.61 -13.73
C LEU A 102 -16.18 16.75 -12.49
N ALA A 103 -16.05 15.80 -11.56
CA ALA A 103 -16.72 15.88 -10.27
C ALA A 103 -15.93 16.76 -9.30
N ASP A 104 -16.65 17.56 -8.53
CA ASP A 104 -16.11 18.25 -7.36
C ASP A 104 -15.79 17.25 -6.25
N ASN A 105 -14.85 17.62 -5.38
CA ASN A 105 -14.56 16.82 -4.19
C ASN A 105 -15.74 16.89 -3.21
N ALA A 106 -16.26 15.73 -2.82
CA ALA A 106 -17.24 15.64 -1.75
C ALA A 106 -16.54 15.92 -0.41
N VAL A 107 -16.82 17.08 0.18
CA VAL A 107 -16.31 17.46 1.50
C VAL A 107 -17.38 17.16 2.54
N GLN A 108 -17.03 16.36 3.54
CA GLN A 108 -17.90 16.03 4.66
C GLN A 108 -17.37 16.67 5.94
N ALA A 109 -18.24 17.38 6.67
CA ALA A 109 -17.90 17.93 7.97
C ALA A 109 -17.84 16.82 9.02
N LEU A 110 -16.85 16.90 9.90
CA LEU A 110 -16.70 16.01 11.07
C LEU A 110 -16.89 16.86 12.33
N PRO A 111 -18.12 17.11 12.79
CA PRO A 111 -18.36 17.95 13.97
C PRO A 111 -17.95 17.25 15.26
N ALA A 112 -17.53 18.02 16.28
CA ALA A 112 -17.28 17.48 17.60
C ALA A 112 -18.57 16.88 18.21
N GLY A 113 -18.46 15.75 18.91
CA GLY A 113 -19.58 15.05 19.56
C GLY A 113 -20.29 13.99 18.70
N GLU A 114 -20.29 14.11 17.38
CA GLU A 114 -20.75 13.03 16.49
C GLU A 114 -19.63 12.00 16.33
N THR A 115 -19.88 10.73 16.65
CA THR A 115 -18.84 9.69 16.66
C THR A 115 -18.88 8.79 15.44
N LYS A 116 -19.90 8.89 14.58
CA LYS A 116 -20.08 8.01 13.43
C LYS A 116 -20.56 8.81 12.23
N VAL A 117 -19.90 8.61 11.10
CA VAL A 117 -20.11 9.36 9.86
C VAL A 117 -20.13 8.38 8.69
N GLU A 118 -21.19 8.43 7.88
CA GLU A 118 -21.28 7.68 6.63
C GLU A 118 -20.63 8.48 5.51
N VAL A 119 -19.52 7.98 4.97
CA VAL A 119 -18.71 8.72 4.00
C VAL A 119 -19.36 8.74 2.61
N GLY A 120 -20.24 7.77 2.34
CA GLY A 120 -20.84 7.55 1.03
C GLY A 120 -19.78 7.03 0.05
N SER A 121 -20.08 5.94 -0.66
CA SER A 121 -19.15 5.29 -1.61
C SER A 121 -19.83 4.04 -2.17
N PRO A 122 -19.45 3.50 -3.34
CA PRO A 122 -19.82 2.14 -3.72
C PRO A 122 -19.32 1.05 -2.74
N LEU A 123 -18.42 1.40 -1.81
CA LEU A 123 -17.84 0.49 -0.80
C LEU A 123 -18.52 0.60 0.58
N ASP A 124 -19.69 1.26 0.69
CA ASP A 124 -20.43 1.40 1.96
C ASP A 124 -19.58 1.88 3.15
N ILE A 125 -18.73 2.88 2.92
CA ILE A 125 -17.71 3.30 3.88
C ILE A 125 -18.34 4.01 5.08
N THR A 126 -17.94 3.58 6.28
CA THR A 126 -18.35 4.18 7.55
C THR A 126 -17.12 4.52 8.37
N LEU A 127 -17.07 5.75 8.88
CA LEU A 127 -16.01 6.24 9.75
C LEU A 127 -16.54 6.46 11.16
N GLU A 128 -15.95 5.81 12.15
CA GLU A 128 -16.13 6.10 13.56
C GLU A 128 -14.93 6.89 14.07
N LYS A 129 -15.18 7.96 14.81
CA LYS A 129 -14.16 8.91 15.27
C LYS A 129 -14.27 9.22 16.76
N PRO A 130 -13.15 9.61 17.42
CA PRO A 130 -13.19 10.11 18.78
C PRO A 130 -14.16 11.28 18.93
N ALA A 131 -14.89 11.33 20.06
CA ALA A 131 -15.89 12.38 20.29
C ALA A 131 -15.27 13.80 20.25
N GLY A 132 -14.02 13.91 20.70
CA GLY A 132 -13.25 15.16 20.70
C GLY A 132 -12.58 15.51 19.36
N PHE A 133 -12.64 14.65 18.34
CA PHE A 133 -12.05 14.92 17.03
C PHE A 133 -12.97 15.80 16.19
N SER A 134 -12.45 16.86 15.60
CA SER A 134 -13.18 17.72 14.67
C SER A 134 -12.38 18.05 13.42
N GLY A 135 -13.08 18.26 12.29
CA GLY A 135 -12.41 18.59 11.03
C GLY A 135 -13.29 18.40 9.80
N GLN A 136 -12.65 18.16 8.67
CA GLN A 136 -13.30 17.81 7.41
C GLN A 136 -12.65 16.57 6.81
N LEU A 137 -13.49 15.73 6.18
CA LEU A 137 -13.08 14.56 5.42
C LEU A 137 -13.37 14.78 3.95
N ILE A 138 -12.41 14.40 3.10
CA ILE A 138 -12.59 14.35 1.65
C ILE A 138 -12.23 12.93 1.20
N ALA A 139 -13.21 12.18 0.71
CA ALA A 139 -12.99 10.87 0.09
C ALA A 139 -13.02 11.00 -1.43
N SER A 140 -11.94 10.59 -2.11
CA SER A 140 -11.76 10.86 -3.54
C SER A 140 -10.69 9.93 -4.16
N SER A 141 -10.36 10.12 -5.43
CA SER A 141 -9.22 9.47 -6.08
C SER A 141 -8.00 10.39 -6.14
N VAL A 142 -6.79 9.82 -6.24
CA VAL A 142 -5.54 10.59 -6.42
C VAL A 142 -5.65 11.58 -7.59
N ASP A 143 -6.15 11.09 -8.73
CA ASP A 143 -6.37 11.88 -9.95
C ASP A 143 -7.37 13.02 -9.77
N GLN A 144 -8.25 12.95 -8.77
CA GLN A 144 -9.25 13.98 -8.50
C GLN A 144 -8.76 15.00 -7.48
N LEU A 145 -8.06 14.57 -6.43
CA LEU A 145 -7.45 15.48 -5.46
C LEU A 145 -6.31 16.31 -6.07
N SER A 146 -5.65 15.79 -7.11
CA SER A 146 -4.57 16.51 -7.80
C SER A 146 -5.06 17.56 -8.80
N ARG A 147 -6.37 17.66 -9.08
CA ARG A 147 -6.92 18.63 -10.03
C ARG A 147 -7.01 20.02 -9.40
N GLY A 148 -6.28 20.98 -9.97
CA GLY A 148 -6.35 22.39 -9.58
C GLY A 148 -5.28 22.85 -8.60
N ALA A 149 -4.37 21.97 -8.19
CA ALA A 149 -3.12 22.40 -7.59
C ALA A 149 -2.07 22.49 -8.71
N ASP A 150 -1.30 23.58 -8.75
CA ASP A 150 -0.03 23.66 -9.49
C ASP A 150 0.95 22.67 -8.83
N ILE A 151 0.72 21.37 -9.02
CA ILE A 151 1.57 20.34 -8.45
C ILE A 151 2.67 20.07 -9.47
N GLU A 152 3.84 20.68 -9.24
CA GLU A 152 5.08 20.33 -9.94
C GLU A 152 5.46 18.84 -9.77
N THR A 153 4.78 18.10 -8.88
CA THR A 153 5.07 16.70 -8.55
C THR A 153 3.80 15.89 -8.22
N PRO A 154 3.22 15.11 -9.15
CA PRO A 154 2.04 14.30 -8.89
C PRO A 154 2.24 13.38 -7.69
N ILE A 155 1.24 13.26 -6.82
CA ILE A 155 1.31 12.37 -5.65
C ILE A 155 1.51 10.94 -6.14
N GLN A 156 2.65 10.36 -5.79
CA GLN A 156 2.97 8.98 -6.16
C GLN A 156 2.35 8.00 -5.15
N PRO A 157 2.18 6.73 -5.50
CA PRO A 157 1.98 5.67 -4.49
C PRO A 157 3.27 5.48 -3.65
N PRO A 158 3.18 4.87 -2.46
CA PRO A 158 4.34 4.56 -1.63
C PRO A 158 5.35 3.71 -2.42
N PRO A 159 6.60 4.17 -2.59
CA PRO A 159 7.60 3.47 -3.40
C PRO A 159 7.79 2.00 -3.02
N GLY A 160 7.77 1.68 -1.73
CA GLY A 160 7.93 0.31 -1.22
C GLY A 160 6.77 -0.64 -1.57
N LEU A 161 5.59 -0.10 -1.87
CA LEU A 161 4.42 -0.88 -2.30
C LEU A 161 4.22 -0.85 -3.83
N HIS A 162 5.02 -0.06 -4.55
CA HIS A 162 4.93 0.13 -5.98
C HIS A 162 6.06 -0.62 -6.72
N THR A 163 6.33 -1.86 -6.32
CA THR A 163 7.23 -2.79 -7.03
C THR A 163 6.44 -3.96 -7.63
N PRO A 164 6.94 -4.63 -8.68
CA PRO A 164 6.26 -5.77 -9.30
C PRO A 164 5.93 -6.92 -8.34
N GLU A 165 6.78 -7.15 -7.34
CA GLU A 165 6.62 -8.18 -6.33
C GLU A 165 5.63 -7.77 -5.24
N ALA A 166 5.68 -6.50 -4.80
CA ALA A 166 4.72 -5.96 -3.85
C ALA A 166 3.30 -5.95 -4.45
N ALA A 167 3.16 -5.67 -5.75
CA ALA A 167 1.89 -5.68 -6.47
C ALA A 167 1.19 -7.06 -6.53
N GLN A 168 1.89 -8.15 -6.19
CA GLN A 168 1.29 -9.48 -6.07
C GLN A 168 0.49 -9.66 -4.77
N VAL A 169 0.70 -8.77 -3.80
CA VAL A 169 0.13 -8.88 -2.45
C VAL A 169 -0.53 -7.59 -1.97
N PHE A 170 -0.12 -6.43 -2.49
CA PHE A 170 -0.76 -5.16 -2.23
C PHE A 170 -1.39 -4.62 -3.50
N GLU A 171 -2.70 -4.46 -3.46
CA GLU A 171 -3.45 -3.78 -4.52
C GLU A 171 -4.01 -2.48 -3.97
N PRO A 172 -3.75 -1.31 -4.59
CA PRO A 172 -4.39 -0.07 -4.18
C PRO A 172 -5.92 -0.19 -4.24
N LEU A 173 -6.59 0.16 -3.15
CA LEU A 173 -8.05 0.24 -3.13
C LEU A 173 -8.51 1.36 -4.07
N THR A 174 -9.63 1.16 -4.77
CA THR A 174 -10.21 2.16 -5.68
C THR A 174 -11.67 2.46 -5.30
N LEU A 175 -12.10 3.72 -5.45
CA LEU A 175 -13.50 4.14 -5.22
C LEU A 175 -14.35 4.05 -6.50
N ALA A 176 -13.76 3.62 -7.62
CA ALA A 176 -14.46 3.37 -8.86
C ALA A 176 -15.11 1.97 -8.80
N GLY A 177 -16.42 1.88 -9.00
CA GLY A 177 -17.10 0.59 -9.11
C GLY A 177 -16.48 -0.26 -10.23
N ALA A 178 -16.54 -1.59 -10.07
CA ALA A 178 -15.87 -2.61 -10.89
C ALA A 178 -16.36 -2.74 -12.34
N THR A 179 -16.58 -1.63 -13.06
CA THR A 179 -16.93 -1.66 -14.48
C THR A 179 -15.67 -1.61 -15.34
N ARG A 180 -15.19 -2.83 -15.69
CA ARG A 180 -14.18 -3.18 -16.71
C ARG A 180 -12.70 -2.84 -16.44
N SER A 181 -11.91 -3.91 -16.28
CA SER A 181 -10.54 -4.18 -16.78
C SER A 181 -9.42 -3.13 -16.65
N THR A 182 -9.63 -2.01 -15.97
CA THR A 182 -8.57 -1.06 -15.63
C THR A 182 -8.65 -0.77 -14.14
N VAL A 183 -7.57 -1.05 -13.39
CA VAL A 183 -7.42 -0.61 -12.00
C VAL A 183 -7.60 0.90 -12.00
N GLY A 184 -8.64 1.38 -11.33
CA GLY A 184 -8.90 2.81 -11.20
C GLY A 184 -7.80 3.52 -10.42
N PRO A 185 -7.73 4.86 -10.44
CA PRO A 185 -6.78 5.59 -9.60
C PRO A 185 -6.99 5.24 -8.12
N PRO A 186 -5.91 5.18 -7.31
CA PRO A 186 -6.01 4.84 -5.90
C PRO A 186 -6.98 5.75 -5.15
N ALA A 187 -7.71 5.16 -4.20
CA ALA A 187 -8.56 5.85 -3.25
C ALA A 187 -7.69 6.64 -2.26
N VAL A 188 -8.14 7.85 -1.96
CA VAL A 188 -7.52 8.72 -0.95
C VAL A 188 -8.59 9.31 -0.06
N MET A 189 -8.35 9.26 1.25
CA MET A 189 -9.11 10.03 2.24
C MET A 189 -8.22 11.13 2.80
N ALA A 190 -8.55 12.40 2.54
CA ALA A 190 -7.84 13.54 3.09
C ALA A 190 -8.59 14.07 4.33
N PHE A 191 -7.86 14.19 5.44
CA PHE A 191 -8.33 14.79 6.68
C PHE A 191 -7.76 16.20 6.80
N ASN A 192 -8.66 17.18 6.88
CA ASN A 192 -8.32 18.57 7.16
C ASN A 192 -8.78 18.89 8.59
N ALA A 193 -7.84 18.87 9.53
CA ALA A 193 -8.08 19.10 10.95
C ALA A 193 -6.89 19.86 11.56
N ALA A 194 -7.11 20.51 12.70
CA ALA A 194 -6.02 21.17 13.41
C ALA A 194 -4.99 20.14 13.91
N PRO A 195 -3.70 20.49 14.05
CA PRO A 195 -2.68 19.58 14.60
C PRO A 195 -3.08 18.97 15.95
N GLU A 196 -3.73 19.76 16.80
CA GLU A 196 -4.26 19.33 18.10
C GLU A 196 -5.36 18.27 17.98
N ASP A 197 -6.16 18.31 16.91
CA ASP A 197 -7.20 17.32 16.64
C ASP A 197 -6.61 16.04 16.04
N LEU A 198 -5.64 16.16 15.13
CA LEU A 198 -4.90 15.01 14.58
C LEU A 198 -4.17 14.23 15.67
N ALA A 199 -3.58 14.92 16.64
CA ALA A 199 -2.86 14.32 17.76
C ALA A 199 -3.74 13.51 18.73
N LYS A 200 -5.08 13.68 18.68
CA LYS A 200 -6.01 12.86 19.48
C LYS A 200 -6.15 11.44 18.96
N VAL A 201 -5.85 11.22 17.68
CA VAL A 201 -5.92 9.89 17.08
C VAL A 201 -4.79 9.04 17.66
N SER A 202 -5.18 8.00 18.39
CA SER A 202 -4.29 7.13 19.13
C SER A 202 -4.80 5.69 19.11
N GLU A 203 -4.13 4.79 19.83
CA GLU A 203 -4.63 3.43 19.99
C GLU A 203 -5.83 3.32 20.93
N GLU A 204 -5.89 4.21 21.92
CA GLU A 204 -6.99 4.30 22.88
C GLU A 204 -8.20 4.99 22.23
N GLU A 205 -7.95 5.98 21.37
CA GLU A 205 -8.95 6.73 20.62
C GLU A 205 -8.66 6.68 19.11
N PRO A 206 -8.89 5.54 18.43
CA PRO A 206 -8.60 5.41 17.01
C PRO A 206 -9.69 6.02 16.12
N LEU A 207 -9.33 6.33 14.88
CA LEU A 207 -10.31 6.47 13.79
C LEU A 207 -10.59 5.07 13.23
N ARG A 208 -11.80 4.57 13.42
CA ARG A 208 -12.19 3.24 12.94
C ARG A 208 -12.92 3.37 11.60
N LEU A 209 -12.35 2.77 10.57
CA LEU A 209 -12.94 2.74 9.24
C LEU A 209 -13.49 1.35 8.95
N GLU A 210 -14.75 1.28 8.53
CA GLU A 210 -15.36 0.07 7.99
C GLU A 210 -15.73 0.28 6.52
N LEU A 211 -15.53 -0.75 5.70
CA LEU A 211 -15.82 -0.72 4.29
C LEU A 211 -16.17 -2.12 3.78
N THR A 212 -16.94 -2.19 2.70
CA THR A 212 -17.40 -3.42 2.06
C THR A 212 -16.66 -3.60 0.73
N LEU A 213 -15.98 -4.74 0.57
CA LEU A 213 -15.33 -5.14 -0.69
C LEU A 213 -16.04 -6.35 -1.29
N GLU A 214 -15.80 -6.60 -2.58
CA GLU A 214 -16.11 -7.90 -3.19
C GLU A 214 -15.23 -8.98 -2.54
N GLU A 215 -15.78 -10.18 -2.36
CA GLU A 215 -15.02 -11.32 -1.85
C GLU A 215 -14.06 -11.82 -2.94
N GLU A 216 -12.77 -11.82 -2.62
CA GLU A 216 -11.71 -12.18 -3.55
C GLU A 216 -10.82 -13.26 -2.92
N THR A 217 -10.40 -14.25 -3.70
CA THR A 217 -9.54 -15.34 -3.21
C THR A 217 -8.23 -14.81 -2.65
N GLY A 218 -7.93 -15.13 -1.39
CA GLY A 218 -6.70 -14.75 -0.71
C GLY A 218 -6.72 -13.35 -0.10
N LEU A 219 -7.82 -12.58 -0.22
CA LEU A 219 -7.96 -11.28 0.44
C LEU A 219 -8.00 -11.46 1.97
N GLU A 220 -7.04 -10.89 2.67
CA GLU A 220 -6.95 -10.94 4.14
C GLU A 220 -7.55 -9.69 4.77
N GLY A 221 -7.31 -8.52 4.18
CA GLY A 221 -7.86 -7.25 4.68
C GLY A 221 -7.35 -6.00 3.95
N VAL A 222 -7.36 -4.86 4.64
CA VAL A 222 -6.97 -3.54 4.10
C VAL A 222 -5.93 -2.85 4.98
N LEU A 223 -4.77 -2.51 4.41
CA LEU A 223 -3.68 -1.76 5.03
C LEU A 223 -3.84 -0.24 4.82
N PRO A 224 -3.91 0.56 5.90
CA PRO A 224 -3.98 2.01 5.81
C PRO A 224 -2.57 2.64 5.82
N VAL A 225 -2.29 3.50 4.85
CA VAL A 225 -1.00 4.19 4.70
C VAL A 225 -1.23 5.70 4.70
N ALA A 226 -0.69 6.41 5.68
CA ALA A 226 -0.74 7.86 5.75
C ALA A 226 0.39 8.51 4.94
N PHE A 227 0.14 9.71 4.44
CA PHE A 227 1.10 10.57 3.75
C PHE A 227 0.98 12.00 4.29
N ASP A 228 2.09 12.55 4.75
CA ASP A 228 2.18 13.90 5.33
C ASP A 228 2.54 15.00 4.30
N GLY A 229 2.88 14.60 3.08
CA GLY A 229 3.40 15.49 2.04
C GLY A 229 4.84 15.19 1.62
N GLU A 230 5.59 14.48 2.46
CA GLU A 230 7.00 14.11 2.23
C GLU A 230 7.22 12.60 2.37
N TYR A 231 6.68 11.99 3.43
CA TYR A 231 6.88 10.57 3.75
C TYR A 231 5.56 9.81 3.93
N TYR A 232 5.62 8.51 3.63
CA TYR A 232 4.55 7.56 3.89
C TYR A 232 4.74 6.84 5.24
N TYR A 233 3.65 6.64 5.98
CA TYR A 233 3.64 6.01 7.29
C TYR A 233 2.56 4.94 7.34
N LEU A 234 2.80 3.88 8.11
CA LEU A 234 1.71 3.02 8.52
C LEU A 234 0.79 3.75 9.49
N ALA A 235 -0.50 3.72 9.22
CA ALA A 235 -1.47 4.49 9.97
C ALA A 235 -2.30 3.66 10.94
N GLY A 236 -2.31 2.32 10.81
CA GLY A 236 -3.29 1.49 11.51
C GLY A 236 -3.17 0.00 11.29
N GLN A 237 -4.15 -0.74 11.84
CA GLN A 237 -4.18 -2.22 11.90
C GLN A 237 -5.59 -2.75 11.64
N GLN A 238 -5.70 -3.99 11.15
CA GLN A 238 -7.00 -4.64 10.98
C GLN A 238 -7.74 -4.79 12.31
N THR A 239 -9.06 -4.72 12.26
CA THR A 239 -9.92 -5.11 13.37
C THR A 239 -11.14 -5.84 12.84
N ASP A 240 -11.89 -6.49 13.74
CA ASP A 240 -13.12 -7.16 13.37
C ASP A 240 -14.21 -6.13 13.09
N PRO A 241 -14.98 -6.26 11.99
CA PRO A 241 -16.08 -5.36 11.71
C PRO A 241 -17.21 -5.51 12.75
N THR A 242 -17.84 -4.40 13.10
CA THR A 242 -19.02 -4.36 14.00
C THR A 242 -20.31 -4.72 13.27
N SER A 243 -20.26 -4.68 11.94
CA SER A 243 -21.39 -4.95 11.07
C SER A 243 -21.04 -6.08 10.09
N SER A 244 -22.06 -6.81 9.64
CA SER A 244 -21.91 -7.82 8.59
C SER A 244 -22.62 -7.37 7.32
N THR A 245 -22.07 -7.72 6.16
CA THR A 245 -22.82 -7.63 4.90
C THR A 245 -23.79 -8.80 4.78
N ARG A 246 -24.95 -8.56 4.16
CA ARG A 246 -25.94 -9.61 3.84
C ARG A 246 -25.68 -10.26 2.48
N ASP A 247 -24.82 -9.66 1.67
CA ASP A 247 -24.45 -10.16 0.35
C ASP A 247 -23.31 -11.19 0.48
N PRO A 248 -23.53 -12.46 0.11
CA PRO A 248 -22.50 -13.50 0.20
C PRO A 248 -21.32 -13.31 -0.76
N GLY A 249 -21.46 -12.46 -1.79
CA GLY A 249 -20.37 -12.10 -2.70
C GLY A 249 -19.48 -10.97 -2.18
N ARG A 250 -19.79 -10.42 -1.00
CA ARG A 250 -19.09 -9.28 -0.42
C ARG A 250 -18.62 -9.57 0.99
N ARG A 251 -17.59 -8.86 1.42
CA ARG A 251 -17.05 -8.94 2.77
C ARG A 251 -16.89 -7.56 3.39
N ARG A 252 -17.36 -7.45 4.63
CA ARG A 252 -17.14 -6.27 5.47
C ARG A 252 -15.78 -6.38 6.12
N LEU A 253 -14.98 -5.33 6.04
CA LEU A 253 -13.66 -5.23 6.64
C LEU A 253 -13.61 -3.98 7.52
N ALA A 254 -12.81 -4.04 8.58
CA ALA A 254 -12.57 -2.91 9.47
C ALA A 254 -11.09 -2.71 9.74
N VAL A 255 -10.71 -1.45 9.93
CA VAL A 255 -9.35 -1.04 10.22
C VAL A 255 -9.37 0.10 11.24
N ASN A 256 -8.52 0.00 12.26
CA ASN A 256 -8.30 1.08 13.21
C ASN A 256 -7.07 1.87 12.79
N ILE A 257 -7.27 3.13 12.46
CA ILE A 257 -6.21 4.11 12.24
C ILE A 257 -5.86 4.69 13.61
N THR A 258 -4.67 4.34 14.10
CA THR A 258 -4.19 4.66 15.45
C THR A 258 -3.12 5.75 15.43
N HIS A 259 -2.66 6.16 14.24
CA HIS A 259 -1.66 7.19 14.08
C HIS A 259 -1.89 7.98 12.79
N LEU A 260 -1.90 9.31 12.90
CA LEU A 260 -1.85 10.22 11.77
C LEU A 260 -0.61 11.12 11.92
N PRO A 261 0.27 11.21 10.91
CA PRO A 261 1.38 12.13 10.95
C PRO A 261 0.87 13.57 10.90
N LEU A 262 1.65 14.51 11.45
CA LEU A 262 1.38 15.93 11.21
C LEU A 262 1.79 16.28 9.78
N PRO A 263 1.03 17.10 9.04
CA PRO A 263 1.44 17.55 7.71
C PRO A 263 2.81 18.23 7.75
N ALA A 264 3.67 17.95 6.78
CA ALA A 264 4.98 18.58 6.69
C ALA A 264 4.85 20.12 6.53
N ASP A 265 5.75 20.88 7.14
CA ASP A 265 5.75 22.35 7.06
C ASP A 265 5.96 22.83 5.62
N GLY A 266 4.87 23.11 4.90
CA GLY A 266 4.91 23.82 3.63
C GLY A 266 5.21 25.31 3.82
N PRO A 267 5.85 26.00 2.85
CA PRO A 267 6.11 27.43 2.93
C PRO A 267 4.82 28.21 3.23
N VAL A 268 4.87 29.05 4.27
CA VAL A 268 3.76 29.88 4.73
C VAL A 268 3.34 30.83 3.60
N ALA A 269 2.19 30.56 2.96
CA ALA A 269 1.60 31.51 2.04
C ALA A 269 1.08 32.72 2.83
N THR A 270 1.78 33.85 2.72
CA THR A 270 1.47 35.14 3.36
C THR A 270 0.32 35.89 2.67
N GLY A 271 -0.77 35.21 2.30
CA GLY A 271 -1.93 35.81 1.65
C GLY A 271 -3.14 35.90 2.58
N GLU A 272 -3.68 37.10 2.76
CA GLU A 272 -4.96 37.33 3.46
C GLU A 272 -6.10 36.54 2.79
N ARG A 273 -6.94 35.90 3.60
CA ARG A 273 -8.10 35.11 3.16
C ARG A 273 -9.24 36.04 2.76
N THR A 274 -9.78 35.89 1.54
CA THR A 274 -11.10 36.45 1.18
C THR A 274 -12.14 35.33 1.08
N ALA A 275 -13.32 35.55 1.66
CA ALA A 275 -14.45 34.64 1.60
C ALA A 275 -14.91 34.45 0.15
N GLY A 276 -14.57 33.30 -0.45
CA GLY A 276 -14.87 32.98 -1.84
C GLY A 276 -13.91 31.97 -2.48
N ASP A 277 -12.72 31.77 -1.91
CA ASP A 277 -11.76 30.78 -2.43
C ASP A 277 -12.17 29.36 -2.03
N ALA A 278 -12.36 28.49 -3.04
CA ALA A 278 -12.57 27.06 -2.85
C ALA A 278 -11.36 26.44 -2.11
N PRO A 279 -11.54 25.36 -1.32
CA PRO A 279 -10.51 24.80 -0.43
C PRO A 279 -9.38 24.05 -1.16
N THR A 280 -9.13 24.36 -2.44
CA THR A 280 -8.11 23.73 -3.27
C THR A 280 -6.68 24.13 -2.92
N ARG A 281 -6.49 25.25 -2.19
CA ARG A 281 -5.15 25.73 -1.78
C ARG A 281 -4.60 25.12 -0.49
N ASP A 282 -5.43 24.47 0.33
CA ASP A 282 -5.04 23.92 1.65
C ASP A 282 -4.63 22.43 1.63
N LEU A 283 -4.60 21.80 0.45
CA LEU A 283 -4.17 20.40 0.29
C LEU A 283 -2.75 20.11 0.79
N LYS A 284 -1.89 21.13 0.95
CA LYS A 284 -0.54 20.98 1.53
C LYS A 284 -0.56 20.75 3.05
N ARG A 285 -1.67 21.01 3.74
CA ARG A 285 -1.82 20.88 5.21
C ARG A 285 -2.80 19.78 5.61
N THR A 286 -3.12 18.86 4.70
CA THR A 286 -4.03 17.74 4.98
C THR A 286 -3.27 16.43 5.06
N VAL A 287 -3.57 15.62 6.07
CA VAL A 287 -3.09 14.24 6.13
C VAL A 287 -3.89 13.42 5.14
N ARG A 288 -3.21 12.61 4.32
CA ARG A 288 -3.85 11.78 3.28
C ARG A 288 -3.68 10.32 3.64
N LEU A 289 -4.76 9.55 3.60
CA LEU A 289 -4.75 8.11 3.77
C LEU A 289 -4.99 7.41 2.44
N PHE A 290 -4.09 6.48 2.12
CA PHE A 290 -4.24 5.48 1.08
C PHE A 290 -4.62 4.16 1.71
N PHE A 291 -5.30 3.31 0.95
CA PHE A 291 -5.73 2.00 1.40
C PHE A 291 -5.26 0.96 0.39
N TYR A 292 -4.69 -0.14 0.88
CA TYR A 292 -4.23 -1.26 0.06
C TYR A 292 -4.92 -2.53 0.50
N LYS A 293 -5.55 -3.25 -0.44
CA LYS A 293 -5.96 -4.64 -0.20
C LYS A 293 -4.71 -5.47 0.03
N VAL A 294 -4.78 -6.40 0.99
CA VAL A 294 -3.69 -7.29 1.37
C VAL A 294 -4.08 -8.71 1.04
N TYR A 295 -3.26 -9.43 0.26
CA TYR A 295 -3.48 -10.82 -0.10
C TYR A 295 -2.50 -11.77 0.59
N ARG A 296 -2.95 -12.95 1.01
CA ARG A 296 -2.06 -13.96 1.59
C ARG A 296 -1.15 -14.52 0.50
N LYS A 297 0.16 -14.53 0.78
CA LYS A 297 1.14 -15.35 0.07
C LYS A 297 1.85 -16.21 1.11
N GLU A 298 1.89 -17.52 0.87
CA GLU A 298 2.65 -18.42 1.73
C GLU A 298 4.11 -18.00 1.74
N LEU A 299 4.69 -17.97 2.93
CA LEU A 299 6.14 -17.84 3.08
C LEU A 299 6.79 -18.99 2.32
N PRO A 300 7.92 -18.75 1.64
CA PRO A 300 8.65 -19.87 1.04
C PRO A 300 9.06 -20.86 2.15
N GLU A 301 8.99 -22.17 1.85
CA GLU A 301 9.27 -23.31 2.77
C GLU A 301 10.73 -23.38 3.28
N ASP A 302 11.45 -22.28 3.17
CA ASP A 302 12.82 -22.27 2.70
C ASP A 302 13.72 -21.47 3.67
N THR A 303 13.27 -21.28 4.91
CA THR A 303 14.03 -20.64 6.01
C THR A 303 15.03 -21.62 6.66
N GLY A 304 16.07 -21.10 7.32
CA GLY A 304 17.12 -21.86 7.99
C GLY A 304 18.53 -21.65 7.43
N VAL A 305 19.47 -22.49 7.86
CA VAL A 305 20.88 -22.45 7.47
C VAL A 305 21.07 -23.03 6.07
N ARG A 306 21.66 -22.22 5.18
CA ARG A 306 21.81 -22.54 3.75
C ARG A 306 23.18 -22.20 3.25
N ARG A 307 23.65 -22.96 2.26
CA ARG A 307 24.81 -22.60 1.47
C ARG A 307 24.40 -21.52 0.47
N ALA A 308 25.19 -20.44 0.41
CA ALA A 308 24.97 -19.34 -0.52
C ALA A 308 26.14 -19.22 -1.50
N GLU A 309 25.82 -19.03 -2.77
CA GLU A 309 26.77 -18.74 -3.84
C GLU A 309 26.28 -17.57 -4.68
N LEU A 310 27.20 -16.86 -5.33
CA LEU A 310 26.83 -15.85 -6.32
C LEU A 310 26.85 -16.46 -7.71
N SER A 311 25.72 -16.36 -8.41
CA SER A 311 25.66 -16.64 -9.84
C SER A 311 26.59 -15.70 -10.63
N PRO A 312 26.93 -16.04 -11.89
CA PRO A 312 27.71 -15.15 -12.75
C PRO A 312 27.07 -13.76 -12.95
N GLY A 313 25.74 -13.63 -12.77
CA GLY A 313 25.01 -12.38 -12.83
C GLY A 313 24.91 -11.61 -11.50
N GLY A 314 25.55 -12.10 -10.43
CA GLY A 314 25.54 -11.45 -9.12
C GLY A 314 24.30 -11.73 -8.27
N ALA A 315 23.33 -12.52 -8.76
CA ALA A 315 22.20 -12.99 -7.96
C ALA A 315 22.61 -14.17 -7.07
N PRO A 316 22.14 -14.26 -5.82
CA PRO A 316 22.49 -15.33 -4.90
C PRO A 316 21.72 -16.59 -5.23
N ILE A 317 22.40 -17.72 -5.12
CA ILE A 317 21.86 -19.06 -5.28
C ILE A 317 21.94 -19.71 -3.90
N TYR A 318 20.79 -20.13 -3.39
CA TYR A 318 20.67 -20.79 -2.11
C TYR A 318 20.46 -22.29 -2.31
N THR A 319 21.21 -23.09 -1.57
CA THR A 319 21.04 -24.54 -1.53
C THR A 319 21.04 -25.04 -0.09
N PRO A 320 20.32 -26.15 0.21
CA PRO A 320 20.36 -26.74 1.55
C PRO A 320 21.80 -27.02 1.99
N ALA A 321 22.15 -26.54 3.19
CA ALA A 321 23.42 -26.92 3.82
C ALA A 321 23.33 -28.39 4.28
N LYS A 322 24.47 -29.10 4.25
CA LYS A 322 24.56 -30.49 4.64
C LYS A 322 25.84 -30.74 5.44
N PRO A 323 25.89 -31.76 6.30
CA PRO A 323 27.07 -32.06 7.10
C PRO A 323 28.34 -32.29 6.28
N GLU A 324 28.22 -32.88 5.08
CA GLU A 324 29.37 -33.08 4.20
C GLU A 324 30.03 -31.77 3.72
N HIS A 325 29.30 -30.65 3.70
CA HIS A 325 29.88 -29.36 3.34
C HIS A 325 30.77 -28.82 4.46
N VAL A 326 30.33 -28.97 5.72
CA VAL A 326 31.10 -28.51 6.89
C VAL A 326 32.32 -29.38 7.09
N ALA A 327 32.18 -30.71 6.97
CA ALA A 327 33.29 -31.65 7.12
C ALA A 327 34.41 -31.46 6.07
N ALA A 328 34.09 -30.87 4.92
CA ALA A 328 35.04 -30.58 3.85
C ALA A 328 35.66 -29.17 3.93
N ALA A 329 35.13 -28.29 4.80
CA ALA A 329 35.53 -26.91 4.93
C ALA A 329 36.58 -26.73 6.04
N GLN A 330 37.44 -25.72 5.89
CA GLN A 330 38.38 -25.28 6.92
C GLN A 330 38.01 -23.90 7.46
N ARG A 331 37.38 -23.04 6.66
CA ARG A 331 37.03 -21.66 7.03
C ARG A 331 35.64 -21.32 6.52
N VAL A 332 34.67 -21.33 7.42
CA VAL A 332 33.26 -21.07 7.13
C VAL A 332 32.90 -19.65 7.52
N ALA A 333 32.21 -18.94 6.61
CA ALA A 333 31.52 -17.70 6.95
C ALA A 333 30.02 -17.93 7.05
N LEU A 334 29.40 -17.48 8.14
CA LEU A 334 27.95 -17.46 8.30
C LEU A 334 27.43 -16.03 8.26
N LEU A 335 26.53 -15.75 7.32
CA LEU A 335 25.84 -14.46 7.20
C LEU A 335 24.47 -14.53 7.89
N VAL A 336 24.20 -13.59 8.79
CA VAL A 336 22.94 -13.53 9.54
C VAL A 336 22.30 -12.15 9.36
N HIS A 337 21.08 -12.13 8.82
CA HIS A 337 20.37 -10.88 8.57
C HIS A 337 19.78 -10.26 9.84
N GLY A 338 19.32 -9.02 9.74
CA GLY A 338 18.63 -8.32 10.84
C GLY A 338 17.13 -8.58 10.86
N PHE A 339 16.34 -7.52 11.01
CA PHE A 339 14.88 -7.63 10.97
C PHE A 339 14.31 -7.97 9.58
N THR A 340 15.16 -8.05 8.56
CA THR A 340 14.72 -8.19 7.17
C THR A 340 14.16 -9.57 6.87
N SER A 341 14.42 -10.62 7.66
CA SER A 341 14.03 -12.01 7.34
C SER A 341 14.68 -12.60 6.07
N SER A 342 15.70 -11.95 5.50
CA SER A 342 16.55 -12.55 4.45
C SER A 342 17.96 -11.95 4.40
N THR A 343 18.92 -12.81 4.10
CA THR A 343 20.33 -12.53 3.83
C THR A 343 20.63 -12.12 2.39
N GLU A 344 19.65 -12.07 1.48
CA GLU A 344 19.87 -11.79 0.04
C GLU A 344 20.75 -10.56 -0.19
N TRP A 345 20.45 -9.46 0.49
CA TRP A 345 21.23 -8.22 0.36
C TRP A 345 22.64 -8.35 0.94
N LEU A 346 22.84 -9.14 2.01
CA LEU A 346 24.16 -9.42 2.57
C LEU A 346 24.99 -10.19 1.55
N VAL A 347 24.41 -11.22 0.91
CA VAL A 347 25.10 -12.03 -0.11
C VAL A 347 25.38 -11.21 -1.37
N GLN A 348 24.41 -10.41 -1.85
CA GLN A 348 24.57 -9.64 -3.09
C GLN A 348 25.50 -8.43 -2.94
N ARG A 349 25.42 -7.72 -1.81
CA ARG A 349 26.05 -6.40 -1.67
C ARG A 349 27.23 -6.38 -0.70
N ALA A 350 27.13 -7.08 0.43
CA ALA A 350 28.20 -7.04 1.44
C ALA A 350 29.27 -8.12 1.20
N TRP A 351 28.84 -9.35 0.91
CA TRP A 351 29.70 -10.51 0.75
C TRP A 351 30.77 -10.38 -0.36
N PRO A 352 30.53 -9.74 -1.52
CA PRO A 352 31.57 -9.53 -2.52
C PRO A 352 32.77 -8.72 -2.01
N HIS A 353 32.59 -7.96 -0.93
CA HIS A 353 33.66 -7.21 -0.26
C HIS A 353 34.20 -7.96 0.95
N LEU A 354 33.32 -8.48 1.82
CA LEU A 354 33.71 -9.16 3.06
C LEU A 354 34.39 -10.50 2.81
N GLY A 355 33.87 -11.31 1.87
CA GLY A 355 34.42 -12.61 1.52
C GLY A 355 35.79 -12.56 0.85
N ARG A 356 36.29 -11.36 0.51
CA ARG A 356 37.67 -11.15 0.02
C ARG A 356 38.67 -10.88 1.14
N LEU A 357 38.20 -10.61 2.35
CA LEU A 357 39.07 -10.29 3.49
C LEU A 357 39.79 -11.53 4.03
N ASP A 358 39.28 -12.72 3.72
CA ASP A 358 39.82 -13.99 4.16
C ASP A 358 39.50 -15.09 3.12
N ALA A 359 40.18 -16.22 3.21
CA ALA A 359 40.00 -17.35 2.30
C ALA A 359 38.91 -18.32 2.82
N TYR A 360 37.65 -17.89 2.77
CA TYR A 360 36.52 -18.76 3.12
C TYR A 360 36.23 -19.78 2.01
N ASP A 361 36.08 -21.05 2.38
CA ASP A 361 35.78 -22.15 1.46
C ASP A 361 34.31 -22.58 1.50
N LEU A 362 33.56 -22.12 2.50
CA LEU A 362 32.10 -22.29 2.59
C LEU A 362 31.43 -21.01 3.07
N THR A 363 30.40 -20.57 2.35
CA THR A 363 29.52 -19.47 2.77
C THR A 363 28.16 -20.03 3.15
N LEU A 364 27.80 -19.86 4.40
CA LEU A 364 26.50 -20.15 4.96
C LEU A 364 25.71 -18.86 5.18
N THR A 365 24.40 -18.99 5.19
CA THR A 365 23.43 -17.94 5.49
C THR A 365 22.42 -18.50 6.47
N PHE A 366 21.89 -17.68 7.36
CA PHE A 366 20.76 -18.04 8.22
C PHE A 366 19.62 -17.05 8.00
N ASP A 367 18.60 -17.53 7.30
CA ASP A 367 17.35 -16.80 7.10
C ASP A 367 16.33 -17.28 8.14
N TYR A 368 15.88 -16.38 9.01
CA TYR A 368 15.02 -16.68 10.14
C TYR A 368 13.81 -15.76 10.22
N GLU A 369 12.77 -16.29 10.86
CA GLU A 369 11.51 -15.59 11.04
C GLU A 369 11.67 -14.50 12.11
N THR A 370 11.49 -13.23 11.71
CA THR A 370 11.79 -12.09 12.58
C THR A 370 10.68 -11.73 13.56
N PHE A 371 9.39 -11.95 13.24
CA PHE A 371 8.28 -11.28 13.94
C PHE A 371 7.43 -12.18 14.82
N GLY A 372 7.15 -13.41 14.41
CA GLY A 372 6.42 -14.40 15.21
C GLY A 372 7.31 -15.22 16.14
N THR A 373 8.63 -15.11 16.01
CA THR A 373 9.61 -15.92 16.75
C THR A 373 10.52 -15.01 17.57
N SER A 374 10.69 -15.32 18.86
CA SER A 374 11.54 -14.51 19.75
C SER A 374 13.00 -14.54 19.29
N ILE A 375 13.79 -13.53 19.69
CA ILE A 375 15.22 -13.50 19.35
C ILE A 375 15.93 -14.70 19.98
N ARG A 376 15.50 -15.10 21.19
CA ARG A 376 16.04 -16.26 21.88
C ARG A 376 15.73 -17.57 21.14
N ASP A 377 14.49 -17.77 20.72
CA ASP A 377 14.09 -19.00 20.01
C ASP A 377 14.80 -19.10 18.67
N ASN A 378 15.01 -17.98 17.97
CA ASN A 378 15.85 -17.94 16.77
C ASN A 378 17.31 -18.32 17.07
N GLY A 379 17.85 -17.93 18.23
CA GLY A 379 19.17 -18.32 18.70
C GLY A 379 19.27 -19.83 18.97
N VAL A 380 18.25 -20.41 19.61
CA VAL A 380 18.11 -21.87 19.82
C VAL A 380 18.06 -22.61 18.48
N LEU A 381 17.23 -22.13 17.55
CA LEU A 381 17.10 -22.72 16.22
C LEU A 381 18.42 -22.70 15.47
N LEU A 382 19.15 -21.58 15.52
CA LEU A 382 20.47 -21.47 14.91
C LEU A 382 21.46 -22.47 15.53
N ALA A 383 21.51 -22.58 16.86
CA ALA A 383 22.38 -23.52 17.57
C ALA A 383 22.10 -24.98 17.12
N GLN A 384 20.82 -25.35 17.07
CA GLN A 384 20.39 -26.68 16.65
C GLN A 384 20.80 -26.98 15.21
N GLN A 385 20.60 -26.03 14.29
CA GLN A 385 20.94 -26.23 12.88
C GLN A 385 22.45 -26.30 12.64
N LEU A 386 23.24 -25.46 13.31
CA LEU A 386 24.71 -25.55 13.22
C LEU A 386 25.23 -26.87 13.81
N THR A 387 24.73 -27.28 14.96
CA THR A 387 25.09 -28.58 15.55
C THR A 387 24.70 -29.74 14.64
N ALA A 388 23.52 -29.70 14.02
CA ALA A 388 23.07 -30.73 13.07
C ALA A 388 23.92 -30.77 11.79
N LEU A 389 24.55 -29.65 11.41
CA LEU A 389 25.51 -29.58 10.32
C LEU A 389 26.92 -30.06 10.70
N GLY A 390 27.17 -30.35 11.97
CA GLY A 390 28.44 -30.90 12.44
C GLY A 390 29.40 -29.90 13.09
N PHE A 391 28.96 -28.65 13.36
CA PHE A 391 29.76 -27.72 14.16
C PHE A 391 29.84 -28.18 15.62
N GLY A 392 31.03 -28.08 16.21
CA GLY A 392 31.28 -28.53 17.58
C GLY A 392 32.71 -28.25 18.05
N PRO A 393 33.04 -28.50 19.33
CA PRO A 393 34.32 -28.10 19.93
C PRO A 393 35.57 -28.70 19.27
N GLU A 394 35.40 -29.81 18.55
CA GLU A 394 36.49 -30.56 17.91
C GLU A 394 36.20 -30.79 16.41
N ASP A 395 35.46 -29.87 15.78
CA ASP A 395 35.14 -29.96 14.35
C ASP A 395 36.35 -29.64 13.45
N GLY A 396 37.36 -28.95 13.98
CA GLY A 396 38.53 -28.51 13.22
C GLY A 396 38.23 -27.42 12.20
N VAL A 397 37.07 -26.77 12.32
CA VAL A 397 36.56 -25.75 11.41
C VAL A 397 36.67 -24.38 12.07
N HIS A 398 37.16 -23.39 11.33
CA HIS A 398 37.10 -22.01 11.77
C HIS A 398 35.80 -21.36 11.30
N LEU A 399 34.91 -20.98 12.21
CA LEU A 399 33.62 -20.36 11.93
C LEU A 399 33.61 -18.87 12.31
N ASP A 400 33.47 -18.04 11.28
CA ASP A 400 33.25 -16.60 11.42
C ASP A 400 31.80 -16.23 11.13
N ILE A 401 31.18 -15.44 12.00
CA ILE A 401 29.80 -15.00 11.84
C ILE A 401 29.76 -13.52 11.52
N PHE A 402 29.14 -13.15 10.40
CA PHE A 402 28.83 -11.76 10.05
C PHE A 402 27.34 -11.51 10.25
N CYS A 403 27.00 -10.64 11.17
CA CYS A 403 25.61 -10.38 11.56
C CYS A 403 25.29 -8.88 11.56
N HIS A 404 24.05 -8.55 11.22
CA HIS A 404 23.59 -7.18 11.09
C HIS A 404 22.34 -6.90 11.93
N SER A 405 22.30 -5.72 12.56
CA SER A 405 21.13 -5.21 13.29
C SER A 405 20.59 -6.24 14.30
N MET A 406 19.30 -6.60 14.25
CA MET A 406 18.69 -7.58 15.17
C MET A 406 19.36 -8.96 15.15
N GLY A 407 19.91 -9.39 14.02
CA GLY A 407 20.59 -10.68 13.88
C GLY A 407 21.82 -10.80 14.76
N THR A 408 22.40 -9.66 15.15
CA THR A 408 23.48 -9.63 16.13
C THR A 408 23.04 -10.20 17.48
N GLN A 409 21.79 -9.99 17.89
CA GLN A 409 21.25 -10.49 19.16
C GLN A 409 20.83 -11.96 19.05
N VAL A 410 20.37 -12.40 17.88
CA VAL A 410 20.15 -13.83 17.59
C VAL A 410 21.47 -14.60 17.71
N VAL A 411 22.55 -14.06 17.12
CA VAL A 411 23.89 -14.66 17.21
C VAL A 411 24.42 -14.64 18.64
N ARG A 412 24.29 -13.52 19.37
CA ARG A 412 24.66 -13.47 20.79
C ARG A 412 23.89 -14.49 21.62
N SER A 413 22.57 -14.62 21.41
CA SER A 413 21.76 -15.64 22.08
C SER A 413 22.31 -17.03 21.81
N MET A 414 22.62 -17.36 20.56
CA MET A 414 23.17 -18.66 20.18
C MET A 414 24.56 -18.91 20.81
N VAL A 415 25.46 -17.93 20.73
CA VAL A 415 26.85 -18.07 21.21
C VAL A 415 26.93 -18.09 22.73
N GLU A 416 26.27 -17.14 23.40
CA GLU A 416 26.40 -16.86 24.83
C GLU A 416 25.45 -17.72 25.67
N LEU A 417 24.24 -18.03 25.18
CA LEU A 417 23.22 -18.75 25.95
C LEU A 417 23.10 -20.22 25.55
N GLU A 418 23.29 -20.54 24.27
CA GLU A 418 23.05 -21.89 23.73
C GLU A 418 24.34 -22.69 23.48
N GLY A 419 25.47 -22.23 24.03
CA GLY A 419 26.74 -22.95 24.01
C GLY A 419 27.53 -22.81 22.71
N GLY A 420 27.14 -21.90 21.81
CA GLY A 420 27.83 -21.68 20.54
C GLY A 420 29.26 -21.19 20.66
N HIS A 421 29.64 -20.61 21.80
CA HIS A 421 31.01 -20.21 22.08
C HIS A 421 32.05 -21.34 22.00
N ARG A 422 31.62 -22.60 21.92
CA ARG A 422 32.54 -23.74 21.79
C ARG A 422 32.98 -24.02 20.36
N TYR A 423 32.29 -23.47 19.36
CA TYR A 423 32.54 -23.76 17.94
C TYR A 423 32.49 -22.51 17.05
N VAL A 424 32.42 -21.33 17.66
CA VAL A 424 32.45 -20.03 16.95
C VAL A 424 33.75 -19.32 17.32
N ASP A 425 34.53 -18.94 16.32
CA ASP A 425 35.82 -18.28 16.55
C ASP A 425 35.67 -16.76 16.66
N ARG A 426 34.94 -16.16 15.71
CA ARG A 426 34.76 -14.71 15.65
C ARG A 426 33.34 -14.31 15.27
N VAL A 427 32.88 -13.22 15.87
CA VAL A 427 31.60 -12.60 15.55
C VAL A 427 31.82 -11.15 15.14
N PHE A 428 31.45 -10.84 13.90
CA PHE A 428 31.44 -9.49 13.34
C PHE A 428 30.02 -8.94 13.37
N MET A 429 29.82 -7.88 14.13
CA MET A 429 28.50 -7.29 14.39
C MET A 429 28.42 -5.88 13.80
N ALA A 430 27.48 -5.66 12.88
CA ALA A 430 27.21 -4.34 12.33
C ALA A 430 25.87 -3.80 12.83
N GLY A 431 25.88 -2.60 13.45
CA GLY A 431 24.66 -1.95 13.93
C GLY A 431 23.98 -2.69 15.09
N ALA A 432 24.76 -3.28 15.99
CA ALA A 432 24.26 -4.11 17.08
C ALA A 432 23.53 -3.30 18.18
N PRO A 433 22.28 -3.61 18.52
CA PRO A 433 21.58 -2.98 19.64
C PRO A 433 21.97 -3.64 20.99
N ASN A 434 23.25 -3.75 21.34
CA ASN A 434 23.70 -4.53 22.51
C ASN A 434 23.14 -4.08 23.89
N ALA A 435 22.63 -2.86 23.98
CA ALA A 435 21.96 -2.31 25.15
C ALA A 435 20.43 -2.23 24.98
N GLY A 436 19.88 -2.97 24.03
CA GLY A 436 18.54 -2.74 23.50
C GLY A 436 18.47 -1.47 22.67
N THR A 437 17.25 -1.14 22.23
CA THR A 437 16.97 0.14 21.58
C THR A 437 15.76 0.79 22.23
N ARG A 438 15.88 2.07 22.59
CA ARG A 438 14.73 2.86 23.09
C ARG A 438 13.65 3.05 22.03
N LEU A 439 13.98 2.82 20.75
CA LEU A 439 12.99 2.73 19.69
C LEU A 439 12.04 1.53 19.89
N ALA A 440 12.48 0.48 20.59
CA ALA A 440 11.68 -0.71 20.90
C ALA A 440 10.66 -0.49 22.03
N GLU A 441 10.54 0.72 22.59
CA GLU A 441 9.30 1.15 23.24
C GLU A 441 8.17 0.95 22.22
N ALA A 442 7.33 -0.07 22.46
CA ALA A 442 6.89 -1.13 21.53
C ALA A 442 6.24 -0.76 20.17
N LYS A 443 6.21 0.51 19.77
CA LYS A 443 5.49 1.00 18.59
C LYS A 443 6.29 1.99 17.75
N LYS A 444 7.30 2.67 18.32
CA LYS A 444 8.11 3.65 17.58
C LYS A 444 9.04 2.99 16.57
N LEU A 445 9.70 1.88 16.94
CA LEU A 445 10.57 1.13 16.02
C LEU A 445 9.76 0.57 14.85
N ILE A 446 8.57 0.03 15.13
CA ILE A 446 7.69 -0.55 14.12
C ILE A 446 7.21 0.54 13.14
N LEU A 447 6.74 1.68 13.64
CA LEU A 447 6.30 2.79 12.80
C LEU A 447 7.48 3.38 12.00
N TRP A 448 8.64 3.55 12.62
CA TRP A 448 9.85 4.03 11.95
C TRP A 448 10.32 3.06 10.85
N LEU A 449 10.37 1.76 11.13
CA LEU A 449 10.72 0.73 10.13
C LEU A 449 9.70 0.68 8.99
N GLY A 450 8.40 0.69 9.31
CA GLY A 450 7.34 0.78 8.31
C GLY A 450 7.52 2.00 7.41
N THR A 451 7.88 3.14 8.00
CA THR A 451 8.21 4.37 7.26
C THR A 451 9.41 4.14 6.32
N VAL A 452 10.51 3.57 6.80
CA VAL A 452 11.67 3.27 5.95
C VAL A 452 11.29 2.35 4.78
N LEU A 453 10.57 1.26 5.05
CA LEU A 453 10.17 0.28 4.02
C LEU A 453 9.19 0.88 3.00
N LEU A 454 8.25 1.73 3.41
CA LEU A 454 7.30 2.39 2.51
C LEU A 454 7.98 3.40 1.58
N ASN A 455 9.00 4.12 2.07
CA ASN A 455 9.60 5.24 1.34
C ASN A 455 10.82 4.83 0.49
N TYR A 456 11.53 3.76 0.83
CA TYR A 456 12.78 3.38 0.15
C TYR A 456 12.67 2.02 -0.57
N ALA A 457 12.29 2.06 -1.84
CA ALA A 457 12.35 0.90 -2.73
C ALA A 457 13.81 0.40 -2.90
N GLY A 458 14.02 -0.91 -2.77
CA GLY A 458 15.33 -1.55 -2.96
C GLY A 458 16.27 -1.56 -1.75
N PHE A 459 15.80 -1.09 -0.58
CA PHE A 459 16.49 -1.25 0.71
C PHE A 459 16.33 -2.68 1.28
N ALA A 460 15.19 -3.32 1.01
CA ALA A 460 14.91 -4.71 1.34
C ALA A 460 14.30 -5.42 0.12
N PRO A 461 14.52 -6.74 -0.02
CA PRO A 461 13.79 -7.55 -0.98
C PRO A 461 12.27 -7.34 -0.83
N PRO A 462 11.53 -7.12 -1.94
CA PRO A 462 10.10 -6.85 -1.88
C PRO A 462 9.27 -7.94 -1.18
N THR A 463 9.68 -9.21 -1.29
CA THR A 463 9.05 -10.33 -0.56
C THR A 463 9.08 -10.14 0.95
N LEU A 464 10.10 -9.47 1.48
CA LEU A 464 10.25 -9.17 2.90
C LEU A 464 9.34 -8.02 3.33
N ILE A 465 9.26 -6.97 2.51
CA ILE A 465 8.32 -5.86 2.70
C ILE A 465 6.90 -6.44 2.80
N THR A 466 6.56 -7.31 1.87
CA THR A 466 5.29 -8.02 1.82
C THR A 466 5.02 -8.92 3.02
N THR A 467 5.97 -9.78 3.36
CA THR A 467 5.88 -10.67 4.52
C THR A 467 5.72 -9.90 5.82
N TRP A 468 6.50 -8.82 5.97
CA TRP A 468 6.50 -7.96 7.14
C TRP A 468 5.13 -7.31 7.35
N PHE A 469 4.62 -6.63 6.32
CA PHE A 469 3.32 -5.98 6.39
C PHE A 469 2.21 -7.01 6.60
N LEU A 470 2.24 -8.16 5.91
CA LEU A 470 1.26 -9.22 6.07
C LEU A 470 1.26 -9.78 7.51
N LYS A 471 2.43 -10.11 8.07
CA LYS A 471 2.54 -10.59 9.45
C LYS A 471 2.15 -9.54 10.48
N ARG A 472 2.58 -8.29 10.29
CA ARG A 472 2.21 -7.20 11.20
C ARG A 472 0.72 -6.89 11.18
N PHE A 473 0.09 -7.11 10.03
CA PHE A 473 -1.33 -6.94 9.80
C PHE A 473 -2.16 -8.09 10.41
N LEU A 474 -1.63 -9.31 10.41
CA LEU A 474 -2.27 -10.51 10.96
C LEU A 474 -2.00 -10.73 12.46
N ASP A 475 -0.79 -10.45 12.93
CA ASP A 475 -0.33 -10.67 14.30
C ASP A 475 0.16 -9.34 14.90
N ALA A 476 -0.57 -8.83 15.89
CA ALA A 476 -0.27 -7.57 16.56
C ALA A 476 0.86 -7.67 17.60
N ALA A 477 1.53 -8.81 17.72
CA ALA A 477 2.50 -9.08 18.78
C ALA A 477 3.68 -9.87 18.24
N VAL A 478 4.81 -9.72 18.93
CA VAL A 478 5.98 -10.61 18.95
C VAL A 478 7.25 -10.05 18.26
N SER A 479 8.38 -10.34 18.94
CA SER A 479 9.81 -10.09 18.69
C SER A 479 10.39 -8.73 19.08
N VAL A 480 9.61 -7.65 19.11
CA VAL A 480 10.14 -6.31 19.43
C VAL A 480 10.31 -6.13 20.94
N GLU A 481 9.58 -6.87 21.76
CA GLU A 481 9.73 -6.87 23.22
C GLU A 481 11.13 -7.30 23.65
N ASP A 482 11.73 -8.28 22.96
CA ASP A 482 13.10 -8.73 23.26
C ASP A 482 14.13 -7.62 23.01
N LEU A 483 13.83 -6.64 22.15
CA LEU A 483 14.71 -5.50 21.85
C LEU A 483 14.65 -4.39 22.91
N GLN A 484 13.72 -4.46 23.87
CA GLN A 484 13.63 -3.48 24.95
C GLN A 484 14.85 -3.59 25.87
N PRO A 485 15.47 -2.46 26.28
CA PRO A 485 16.67 -2.49 27.11
C PRO A 485 16.57 -3.31 28.40
N ASP A 486 15.36 -3.41 28.98
CA ASP A 486 15.04 -4.11 30.21
C ASP A 486 14.46 -5.52 29.99
N SER A 487 14.43 -6.02 28.75
CA SER A 487 13.89 -7.34 28.42
C SER A 487 14.66 -8.46 29.12
N ALA A 488 13.97 -9.59 29.38
CA ALA A 488 14.58 -10.77 29.98
C ALA A 488 15.78 -11.29 29.16
N LEU A 489 15.75 -11.10 27.83
CA LEU A 489 16.85 -11.43 26.94
C LEU A 489 18.10 -10.59 27.27
N TYR A 490 18.01 -9.26 27.34
CA TYR A 490 19.19 -8.43 27.65
C TYR A 490 19.67 -8.63 29.08
N GLN A 491 18.78 -8.91 30.02
CA GLN A 491 19.20 -9.30 31.38
C GLN A 491 20.05 -10.57 31.35
N ALA A 492 19.69 -11.56 30.53
CA ALA A 492 20.48 -12.78 30.37
C ALA A 492 21.80 -12.53 29.62
N LEU A 493 21.76 -11.83 28.49
CA LEU A 493 22.93 -11.56 27.64
C LEU A 493 23.95 -10.64 28.32
N ASN A 494 23.49 -9.56 28.97
CA ASN A 494 24.37 -8.57 29.58
C ASN A 494 24.66 -8.86 31.06
N GLY A 495 24.02 -9.87 31.64
CA GLY A 495 24.25 -10.33 33.01
C GLY A 495 25.38 -11.36 33.15
N GLN A 496 25.89 -11.93 32.05
CA GLN A 496 27.02 -12.86 32.09
C GLN A 496 28.33 -12.16 32.42
N THR A 497 29.10 -12.71 33.36
CA THR A 497 30.40 -12.17 33.79
C THR A 497 31.58 -13.08 33.46
N GLU A 498 31.32 -14.29 32.99
CA GLU A 498 32.37 -15.24 32.61
C GLU A 498 32.88 -14.91 31.20
N PRO A 499 34.21 -14.80 31.01
CA PRO A 499 34.77 -14.55 29.68
C PRO A 499 34.59 -15.79 28.79
N LEU A 500 34.04 -15.58 27.60
CA LEU A 500 33.92 -16.60 26.56
C LEU A 500 35.16 -16.58 25.65
N ASP A 501 35.54 -17.75 25.13
CA ASP A 501 36.65 -17.90 24.18
C ASP A 501 36.22 -17.58 22.73
N VAL A 502 35.57 -16.42 22.56
CA VAL A 502 35.09 -15.93 21.26
C VAL A 502 35.45 -14.47 21.09
N THR A 503 35.99 -14.10 19.93
CA THR A 503 36.35 -12.69 19.66
C THR A 503 35.20 -11.95 18.98
N TYR A 504 34.74 -10.87 19.60
CA TYR A 504 33.69 -10.00 19.04
C TYR A 504 34.27 -8.73 18.43
N TYR A 505 33.85 -8.42 17.20
CA TYR A 505 34.14 -7.17 16.50
C TYR A 505 32.84 -6.40 16.30
N VAL A 506 32.75 -5.19 16.86
CA VAL A 506 31.52 -4.37 16.79
C VAL A 506 31.76 -3.12 15.95
N GLN A 507 31.04 -3.01 14.84
CA GLN A 507 30.97 -1.82 14.02
C GLN A 507 29.74 -0.99 14.38
N ILE A 508 29.97 0.25 14.80
CA ILE A 508 28.93 1.22 15.15
C ILE A 508 28.96 2.36 14.13
N GLY A 509 27.80 2.70 13.58
CA GLY A 509 27.63 3.84 12.68
C GLY A 509 26.90 4.98 13.37
N ARG A 510 27.29 6.22 13.06
CA ARG A 510 26.56 7.43 13.49
C ARG A 510 26.10 8.16 12.23
N ASN A 511 24.79 8.27 12.06
CA ASN A 511 24.17 8.97 10.92
C ASN A 511 23.71 10.36 11.36
N GLU A 512 24.67 11.23 11.67
CA GLU A 512 24.44 12.64 11.96
C GLU A 512 25.09 13.48 10.86
N PRO A 513 24.56 14.69 10.57
CA PRO A 513 25.26 15.63 9.71
C PRO A 513 26.67 15.85 10.27
N LEU A 514 27.68 15.48 9.49
CA LEU A 514 29.05 15.87 9.81
C LEU A 514 29.14 17.38 9.61
N ASP A 515 29.30 18.13 10.70
CA ASP A 515 29.56 19.57 10.63
C ASP A 515 30.73 19.83 9.67
N GLY A 516 30.48 20.57 8.60
CA GLY A 516 31.53 21.16 7.77
C GLY A 516 31.87 20.51 6.43
N LEU A 517 31.05 19.61 5.87
CA LEU A 517 31.18 19.21 4.45
C LEU A 517 29.96 19.66 3.62
N PRO A 518 30.16 20.35 2.48
CA PRO A 518 29.06 20.78 1.64
C PRO A 518 28.36 19.56 1.03
N ARG A 519 27.02 19.65 0.99
CA ARG A 519 26.12 18.65 0.38
C ARG A 519 26.39 18.45 -1.10
#